data_AF-A0A972ST10-F1
#
_entry.id   AF-A0A972ST10-F1
#
_cell.length_a   1.000
_cell.length_b   1.000
_cell.length_c   1.000
_cell.angle_alpha   90.00
_cell.angle_beta   90.00
_cell.angle_gamma   90.00
#
_symmetry.space_group_name_H-M   'P 1'
#
loop_
_entity.id
_entity.type
_entity.pdbx_description
1 polymer ?
#
loop_
_entity_poly.entity_id
_entity_poly.type
_entity_poly.pdbx_seq_one_letter_code
_entity_poly.pdbx_strand_id
1 'polypeptide(L)'
;MSESTGSDVHEESNNWEKVMGRVRAQTPEELHSLRSRMFGAYTAFVAAALLASITNSGVIGGGRLVVSLLALSLPALVAQLLLDRTVTVIQRRKVSLYRGLARWIGFVPSIAAFTLLVGHVSVVGAVFFALGCFYWFFVVDVVTAAGAKSEDSTV
;
A
#
# COMPACT_ATOMS: atom_id res chain seq x y z
N MET A 1 -34.09 -29.92 -15.53
CA MET A 1 -33.55 -28.89 -14.61
C MET A 1 -32.08 -28.73 -14.94
N SER A 2 -31.80 -27.95 -15.97
CA SER A 2 -30.47 -27.68 -16.52
C SER A 2 -30.66 -26.58 -17.58
N GLU A 3 -29.71 -25.67 -17.68
CA GLU A 3 -29.64 -24.50 -18.60
C GLU A 3 -30.13 -23.16 -18.02
N SER A 4 -29.27 -22.52 -17.22
CA SER A 4 -29.21 -21.05 -17.15
C SER A 4 -27.81 -20.48 -16.89
N THR A 5 -26.75 -21.29 -17.03
CA THR A 5 -25.37 -20.91 -16.64
C THR A 5 -24.52 -20.29 -17.76
N GLY A 6 -25.04 -20.18 -18.99
CA GLY A 6 -24.26 -19.72 -20.16
C GLY A 6 -24.30 -18.21 -20.45
N SER A 7 -25.30 -17.49 -19.96
CA SER A 7 -25.49 -16.06 -20.24
C SER A 7 -24.58 -15.18 -19.37
N ASP A 8 -24.52 -15.47 -18.07
CA ASP A 8 -23.84 -14.61 -17.10
C ASP A 8 -22.32 -14.61 -17.27
N VAL A 9 -21.72 -15.73 -17.69
CA VAL A 9 -20.27 -15.88 -17.86
C VAL A 9 -19.73 -15.04 -19.02
N HIS A 10 -20.51 -14.90 -20.11
CA HIS A 10 -20.13 -14.06 -21.25
C HIS A 10 -20.27 -12.56 -20.95
N GLU A 11 -21.24 -12.18 -20.12
CA GLU A 11 -21.43 -10.79 -19.70
C GLU A 11 -20.36 -10.35 -18.70
N GLU A 12 -19.96 -11.24 -17.78
CA GLU A 12 -18.88 -10.98 -16.82
C GLU A 12 -17.52 -10.87 -17.52
N SER A 13 -17.22 -11.76 -18.47
CA SER A 13 -16.01 -11.72 -19.31
C SER A 13 -15.86 -10.39 -20.05
N ASN A 14 -16.94 -9.91 -20.69
CA ASN A 14 -16.96 -8.64 -21.40
C ASN A 14 -16.79 -7.43 -20.46
N ASN A 15 -17.28 -7.52 -19.22
CA ASN A 15 -17.10 -6.46 -18.23
C ASN A 15 -15.64 -6.39 -17.75
N TRP A 16 -15.00 -7.54 -17.47
CA TRP A 16 -13.60 -7.61 -17.06
C TRP A 16 -12.65 -7.07 -18.11
N GLU A 17 -12.83 -7.41 -19.39
CA GLU A 17 -12.02 -6.86 -20.47
C GLU A 17 -12.18 -5.34 -20.60
N LYS A 18 -13.41 -4.83 -20.41
CA LYS A 18 -13.69 -3.39 -20.44
C LYS A 18 -13.14 -2.63 -19.22
N VAL A 19 -13.11 -3.27 -18.05
CA VAL A 19 -12.46 -2.73 -16.84
C VAL A 19 -10.94 -2.73 -17.01
N MET A 20 -10.35 -3.84 -17.45
CA MET A 20 -8.91 -3.96 -17.71
C MET A 20 -8.44 -3.02 -18.81
N GLY A 21 -9.24 -2.81 -19.87
CA GLY A 21 -8.98 -1.82 -20.91
C GLY A 21 -8.95 -0.39 -20.37
N ARG A 22 -9.88 -0.04 -19.46
CA ARG A 22 -9.88 1.27 -18.79
C ARG A 22 -8.70 1.44 -17.85
N VAL A 23 -8.34 0.41 -17.08
CA VAL A 23 -7.14 0.42 -16.20
C VAL A 23 -5.87 0.59 -17.03
N ARG A 24 -5.78 -0.06 -18.19
CA ARG A 24 -4.65 0.09 -19.13
C ARG A 24 -4.58 1.47 -19.79
N ALA A 25 -5.74 2.08 -20.07
CA ALA A 25 -5.81 3.41 -20.64
C ALA A 25 -5.57 4.54 -19.62
N GLN A 26 -5.35 4.22 -18.34
CA GLN A 26 -5.16 5.24 -17.32
C GLN A 26 -3.93 6.09 -17.61
N THR A 27 -4.14 7.40 -17.56
CA THR A 27 -3.04 8.34 -17.71
C THR A 27 -2.13 8.31 -16.48
N PRO A 28 -0.84 8.69 -16.62
CA PRO A 28 0.08 8.80 -15.47
C PRO A 28 -0.46 9.70 -14.36
N GLU A 29 -1.28 10.69 -14.70
CA GLU A 29 -1.93 11.60 -13.75
C GLU A 29 -3.03 10.91 -12.95
N GLU A 30 -3.86 10.07 -13.58
CA GLU A 30 -4.89 9.28 -12.90
C GLU A 30 -4.27 8.27 -11.93
N LEU A 31 -3.22 7.55 -12.36
CA LEU A 31 -2.48 6.63 -11.49
C LEU A 31 -1.85 7.35 -10.29
N HIS A 32 -1.27 8.53 -10.50
CA HIS A 32 -0.75 9.35 -9.40
C HIS A 32 -1.85 9.86 -8.47
N SER A 33 -3.02 10.23 -9.01
CA SER A 33 -4.16 10.70 -8.21
C SER A 33 -4.70 9.58 -7.28
N LEU A 34 -4.79 8.35 -7.78
CA LEU A 34 -5.26 7.20 -7.00
C LEU A 34 -4.24 6.83 -5.92
N ARG A 35 -2.95 6.78 -6.30
CA ARG A 35 -1.86 6.48 -5.38
C ARG A 35 -1.72 7.57 -4.31
N SER A 36 -1.81 8.84 -4.67
CA SER A 36 -1.72 9.95 -3.70
C SER A 36 -2.88 9.93 -2.70
N ARG A 37 -4.10 9.59 -3.13
CA ARG A 37 -5.24 9.38 -2.22
C ARG A 37 -5.00 8.23 -1.24
N MET A 38 -4.55 7.07 -1.72
CA MET A 38 -4.28 5.92 -0.86
C MET A 38 -3.16 6.19 0.16
N PHE A 39 -2.04 6.77 -0.29
CA PHE A 39 -0.94 7.13 0.59
C PHE A 39 -1.32 8.28 1.54
N GLY A 40 -2.15 9.23 1.10
CA GLY A 40 -2.70 10.28 1.94
C GLY A 40 -3.57 9.72 3.07
N ALA A 41 -4.47 8.78 2.77
CA ALA A 41 -5.29 8.09 3.77
C ALA A 41 -4.42 7.30 4.76
N TYR A 42 -3.41 6.58 4.28
CA TYR A 42 -2.46 5.88 5.16
C TYR A 42 -1.67 6.84 6.05
N THR A 43 -1.22 7.97 5.51
CA THR A 43 -0.51 8.99 6.30
C THR A 43 -1.41 9.60 7.38
N ALA A 44 -2.69 9.87 7.05
CA ALA A 44 -3.68 10.33 8.03
C ALA A 44 -3.92 9.29 9.13
N PHE A 45 -4.00 8.00 8.77
CA PHE A 45 -4.10 6.90 9.73
C PHE A 45 -2.88 6.83 10.66
N VAL A 46 -1.66 6.93 10.12
CA VAL A 46 -0.42 6.98 10.91
C VAL A 46 -0.41 8.19 11.86
N ALA A 47 -0.87 9.35 11.39
CA ALA A 47 -0.95 10.56 12.22
C ALA A 47 -1.99 10.41 13.36
N ALA A 48 -3.14 9.80 13.08
CA ALA A 48 -4.14 9.49 14.10
C ALA A 48 -3.58 8.50 15.14
N ALA A 49 -2.88 7.45 14.69
CA ALA A 49 -2.21 6.49 15.56
C ALA A 49 -1.13 7.14 16.43
N LEU A 50 -0.37 8.11 15.87
CA LEU A 50 0.61 8.88 16.62
C LEU A 50 -0.06 9.69 17.74
N LEU A 51 -1.13 10.42 17.45
CA LEU A 51 -1.87 11.19 18.45
C LEU A 51 -2.45 10.29 19.54
N ALA A 52 -3.05 9.17 19.16
CA ALA A 52 -3.55 8.17 20.10
C ALA A 52 -2.43 7.58 20.99
N SER A 53 -1.25 7.35 20.41
CA SER A 53 -0.08 6.83 21.13
C SER A 53 0.53 7.86 22.08
N ILE A 54 0.58 9.14 21.71
CA ILE A 54 1.06 10.22 22.58
C ILE A 54 0.14 10.36 23.80
N THR A 55 -1.17 10.39 23.58
CA THR A 55 -2.17 10.57 24.65
C THR A 55 -2.20 9.39 25.64
N ASN A 56 -1.82 8.19 25.20
CA ASN A 56 -1.79 6.97 26.02
C ASN A 56 -0.36 6.46 26.32
N SER A 57 0.66 7.28 26.08
CA SER A 57 2.07 6.87 26.12
C SER A 57 2.55 6.33 27.47
N GLY A 58 1.89 6.72 28.57
CA GLY A 58 2.18 6.22 29.92
C GLY A 58 1.59 4.84 30.24
N VAL A 59 0.59 4.40 29.49
CA VAL A 59 -0.07 3.09 29.67
C VAL A 59 0.54 2.04 28.77
N ILE A 60 1.01 2.46 27.59
CA ILE A 60 1.59 1.58 26.58
C ILE A 60 3.05 1.27 26.94
N GLY A 61 3.34 0.01 27.22
CA GLY A 61 4.72 -0.47 27.40
C GLY A 61 5.54 -0.23 26.13
N GLY A 62 6.54 0.66 26.22
CA GLY A 62 7.32 1.09 25.04
C GLY A 62 6.70 2.23 24.22
N GLY A 63 5.68 2.92 24.75
CA GLY A 63 4.98 4.01 24.05
C GLY A 63 5.89 5.10 23.50
N ARG A 64 6.99 5.44 24.18
CA ARG A 64 8.01 6.39 23.68
C ARG A 64 8.63 5.93 22.36
N LEU A 65 8.96 4.65 22.25
CA LEU A 65 9.57 4.08 21.05
C LEU A 65 8.56 4.03 19.89
N VAL A 66 7.31 3.67 20.17
CA VAL A 66 6.22 3.69 19.18
C VAL A 66 6.00 5.11 18.66
N VAL A 67 5.93 6.11 19.56
CA VAL A 67 5.79 7.52 19.19
C VAL A 67 6.97 7.98 18.33
N SER A 68 8.22 7.63 18.69
CA SER A 68 9.40 7.98 17.89
C SER A 68 9.37 7.35 16.49
N LEU A 69 8.99 6.08 16.37
CA LEU A 69 8.89 5.40 15.08
C LEU A 69 7.79 6.00 14.19
N LEU A 70 6.62 6.27 14.75
CA LEU A 70 5.53 6.91 14.03
C LEU A 70 5.90 8.35 13.62
N ALA A 71 6.52 9.12 14.51
CA ALA A 71 6.99 10.48 14.22
C ALA A 71 8.07 10.51 13.14
N LEU A 72 8.95 9.51 13.08
CA LEU A 72 9.95 9.38 12.02
C LEU A 72 9.31 8.96 10.69
N SER A 73 8.29 8.10 10.73
CA SER A 73 7.60 7.61 9.52
C SER A 73 6.80 8.69 8.79
N LEU A 74 6.21 9.65 9.51
CA LEU A 74 5.35 10.68 8.91
C LEU A 74 6.08 11.60 7.91
N PRO A 75 7.19 12.27 8.26
CA PRO A 75 7.96 13.06 7.30
C PRO A 75 8.43 12.23 6.10
N ALA A 76 8.80 10.97 6.31
CA ALA A 76 9.22 10.07 5.23
C ALA A 76 8.06 9.73 4.27
N LEU A 77 6.85 9.46 4.79
CA LEU A 77 5.66 9.21 3.99
C LEU A 77 5.23 10.45 3.19
N VAL A 78 5.29 11.63 3.80
CA VAL A 78 5.00 12.90 3.12
C VAL A 78 6.06 13.22 2.05
N ALA A 79 7.34 13.04 2.36
CA ALA A 79 8.42 13.21 1.39
C ALA A 79 8.27 12.25 0.20
N GLN A 80 7.83 11.02 0.45
CA GLN A 80 7.56 10.03 -0.59
C GLN A 80 6.40 10.44 -1.51
N LEU A 81 5.33 11.05 -0.97
CA LEU A 81 4.23 11.60 -1.78
C LEU A 81 4.72 12.74 -2.70
N LEU A 82 5.53 13.65 -2.16
CA LEU A 82 6.12 14.74 -2.94
C LEU A 82 7.10 14.22 -4.00
N LEU A 83 7.94 13.25 -3.65
CA LEU A 83 8.87 12.61 -4.58
C LEU A 83 8.12 11.89 -5.69
N ASP A 84 7.03 11.20 -5.37
CA ASP A 84 6.22 10.51 -6.37
C ASP A 84 5.59 11.47 -7.37
N ARG A 85 5.11 12.63 -6.89
CA ARG A 85 4.60 13.71 -7.75
C ARG A 85 5.71 14.23 -8.68
N THR A 86 6.87 14.56 -8.13
CA THR A 86 7.99 15.09 -8.91
C THR A 86 8.47 14.11 -9.97
N VAL A 87 8.64 12.84 -9.62
CA VAL A 87 9.17 11.83 -10.57
C VAL A 87 8.13 11.45 -11.63
N THR A 88 6.86 11.29 -11.23
CA THR A 88 5.81 10.78 -12.12
C THR A 88 5.22 11.88 -12.99
N VAL A 89 4.93 13.05 -12.41
CA VAL A 89 4.27 14.16 -13.11
C VAL A 89 5.28 15.07 -13.80
N ILE A 90 6.34 15.48 -13.10
CA ILE A 90 7.30 16.46 -13.63
C ILE A 90 8.34 15.77 -14.53
N GLN A 91 8.96 14.69 -14.07
CA GLN A 91 10.04 14.01 -14.80
C GLN A 91 9.57 12.93 -15.78
N ARG A 92 8.27 12.56 -15.76
CA ARG A 92 7.66 11.50 -16.58
C ARG A 92 8.43 10.16 -16.59
N ARG A 93 9.18 9.84 -15.53
CA ARG A 93 9.90 8.56 -15.44
C ARG A 93 9.01 7.46 -14.87
N LYS A 94 8.87 6.35 -15.62
CA LYS A 94 8.03 5.21 -15.24
C LYS A 94 8.62 4.37 -14.09
N VAL A 95 9.94 4.21 -14.02
CA VAL A 95 10.61 3.32 -13.05
C VAL A 95 11.81 4.05 -12.41
N SER A 96 11.86 4.07 -11.08
CA SER A 96 12.97 4.62 -10.32
C SER A 96 13.20 3.80 -9.06
N LEU A 97 14.41 3.25 -8.93
CA LEU A 97 14.84 2.43 -7.79
C LEU A 97 14.81 3.25 -6.49
N TYR A 98 15.14 4.54 -6.58
CA TYR A 98 15.03 5.51 -5.49
C TYR A 98 13.59 5.65 -4.95
N ARG A 99 12.58 5.45 -5.80
CA ARG A 99 11.16 5.50 -5.41
C ARG A 99 10.77 4.28 -4.58
N GLY A 100 11.38 3.13 -4.84
CA GLY A 100 11.23 1.92 -4.02
C GLY A 100 11.88 2.10 -2.66
N LEU A 101 13.15 2.52 -2.63
CA LEU A 101 13.89 2.76 -1.38
C LEU A 101 13.20 3.77 -0.46
N ALA A 102 12.76 4.90 -1.00
CA ALA A 102 12.04 5.91 -0.22
C ALA A 102 10.69 5.40 0.32
N ARG A 103 10.05 4.44 -0.37
CA ARG A 103 8.84 3.77 0.15
C ARG A 103 9.17 2.95 1.39
N TRP A 104 10.24 2.15 1.34
CA TRP A 104 10.66 1.30 2.46
C TRP A 104 11.04 2.13 3.70
N ILE A 105 11.75 3.25 3.52
CA ILE A 105 12.12 4.14 4.63
C ILE A 105 10.90 4.68 5.38
N GLY A 106 9.79 4.96 4.70
CA GLY A 106 8.55 5.39 5.36
C GLY A 106 7.75 4.24 5.98
N PHE A 107 7.65 3.11 5.27
CA PHE A 107 6.78 1.99 5.65
C PHE A 107 7.35 1.06 6.73
N VAL A 108 8.66 0.82 6.74
CA VAL A 108 9.29 -0.06 7.73
C VAL A 108 9.10 0.47 9.16
N PRO A 109 9.43 1.73 9.48
CA PRO A 109 9.24 2.24 10.83
C PRO A 109 7.75 2.27 11.24
N SER A 110 6.82 2.54 10.31
CA SER A 110 5.39 2.52 10.64
C SER A 110 4.89 1.09 10.93
N ILE A 111 5.26 0.09 10.12
CA ILE A 111 4.91 -1.31 10.38
C ILE A 111 5.53 -1.79 11.69
N ALA A 112 6.79 -1.43 11.96
CA ALA A 112 7.44 -1.77 13.23
C ALA A 112 6.70 -1.15 14.42
N ALA A 113 6.30 0.12 14.32
CA ALA A 113 5.51 0.79 15.36
C ALA A 113 4.17 0.08 15.62
N PHE A 114 3.42 -0.25 14.57
CA PHE A 114 2.16 -0.99 14.71
C PHE A 114 2.36 -2.39 15.28
N THR A 115 3.41 -3.09 14.85
CA THR A 115 3.75 -4.42 15.38
C THR A 115 4.04 -4.36 16.87
N LEU A 116 4.77 -3.34 17.34
CA LEU A 116 5.01 -3.12 18.77
C LEU A 116 3.72 -2.76 19.53
N LEU A 117 2.86 -1.93 18.94
CA LEU A 117 1.59 -1.53 19.55
C LEU A 117 0.65 -2.73 19.68
N VAL A 118 0.57 -3.60 18.67
CA VAL A 118 -0.16 -4.88 18.75
C VAL A 118 0.52 -5.81 19.75
N GLY A 119 1.86 -5.88 19.76
CA GLY A 119 2.65 -6.74 20.64
C GLY A 119 2.50 -6.41 22.11
N HIS A 120 2.23 -5.14 22.43
CA HIS A 120 1.87 -4.72 23.77
C HIS A 120 0.58 -5.38 24.28
N VAL A 121 -0.40 -5.60 23.40
CA VAL A 121 -1.67 -6.27 23.74
C VAL A 121 -1.56 -7.79 23.60
N SER A 122 -0.92 -8.27 22.54
CA SER A 122 -0.74 -9.70 22.24
C SER A 122 0.48 -9.96 21.35
N VAL A 123 1.44 -10.71 21.86
CA VAL A 123 2.63 -11.15 21.11
C VAL A 123 2.23 -12.01 19.92
N VAL A 124 1.31 -12.96 20.11
CA VAL A 124 0.82 -13.83 19.04
C VAL A 124 0.14 -12.99 17.94
N GLY A 125 -0.68 -12.02 18.33
CA GLY A 125 -1.30 -11.08 17.41
C GLY A 125 -0.28 -10.27 16.61
N ALA A 126 0.81 -9.81 17.25
CA ALA A 126 1.87 -9.07 16.58
C ALA A 126 2.62 -9.90 15.54
N VAL A 127 2.89 -11.18 15.83
CA VAL A 127 3.50 -12.10 14.87
C VAL A 127 2.59 -12.29 13.67
N PHE A 128 1.29 -12.57 13.88
CA PHE A 128 0.34 -12.70 12.77
C PHE A 128 0.16 -11.40 11.99
N PHE A 129 0.17 -10.25 12.65
CA PHE A 129 0.13 -8.94 12.00
C PHE A 129 1.33 -8.74 11.08
N ALA A 130 2.55 -8.96 11.58
CA ALA A 130 3.77 -8.81 10.79
C ALA A 130 3.79 -9.78 9.60
N LEU A 131 3.48 -11.06 9.84
CA LEU A 131 3.38 -12.08 8.77
C LEU A 131 2.30 -11.72 7.75
N GLY A 132 1.15 -11.21 8.21
CA GLY A 132 0.07 -10.75 7.34
C GLY A 132 0.51 -9.59 6.44
N CYS A 133 1.25 -8.62 6.98
CA CYS A 133 1.83 -7.54 6.16
C CYS A 133 2.78 -8.09 5.09
N PHE A 134 3.72 -8.97 5.47
CA PHE A 134 4.65 -9.59 4.50
C PHE A 134 3.91 -10.42 3.45
N TYR A 135 2.91 -11.19 3.86
CA TYR A 135 2.07 -11.97 2.95
C TYR A 135 1.36 -11.08 1.93
N TRP A 136 0.74 -9.98 2.36
CA TRP A 136 0.07 -9.07 1.44
C TRP A 136 1.04 -8.36 0.49
N PHE A 137 2.23 -7.97 0.94
CA PHE A 137 3.26 -7.44 0.04
C PHE A 137 3.63 -8.47 -1.02
N PHE A 138 3.86 -9.72 -0.61
CA PHE A 138 4.17 -10.81 -1.53
C PHE A 138 3.04 -11.05 -2.54
N VAL A 139 1.77 -11.07 -2.10
CA VAL A 139 0.62 -11.22 -2.99
C VAL A 139 0.57 -10.10 -4.02
N VAL A 140 0.76 -8.85 -3.61
CA VAL A 140 0.77 -7.71 -4.54
C VAL A 140 1.93 -7.82 -5.53
N ASP A 141 3.12 -8.20 -5.09
CA ASP A 141 4.28 -8.39 -5.97
C ASP A 141 4.06 -9.54 -6.98
N VAL A 142 3.49 -10.66 -6.54
CA VAL A 142 3.16 -11.79 -7.43
C VAL A 142 2.09 -11.41 -8.44
N VAL A 143 1.01 -10.76 -7.99
CA VAL A 143 -0.09 -10.33 -8.89
C VAL A 143 0.41 -9.33 -9.92
N THR A 144 1.26 -8.39 -9.51
CA THR A 144 1.85 -7.41 -10.45
C THR A 144 2.83 -8.06 -11.43
N ALA A 145 3.66 -9.00 -10.98
CA ALA A 145 4.57 -9.73 -11.85
C ALA A 145 3.84 -10.67 -12.84
N ALA A 146 2.82 -11.38 -12.38
CA ALA A 146 1.98 -12.23 -13.23
C ALA A 146 1.23 -11.41 -14.28
N GLY A 147 0.71 -10.24 -13.89
CA GLY A 147 0.08 -9.28 -14.80
C GLY A 147 1.05 -8.82 -15.90
N ALA A 148 2.29 -8.46 -15.55
CA ALA A 148 3.30 -8.04 -16.53
C ALA A 148 3.72 -9.16 -17.49
N LYS A 149 3.82 -10.40 -17.02
CA LYS A 149 4.21 -11.54 -17.88
C LYS A 149 3.15 -11.88 -18.94
N SER A 150 1.87 -11.61 -18.65
CA SER A 150 0.80 -11.77 -19.63
C SER A 150 0.91 -10.78 -20.80
N GLU A 151 1.60 -9.66 -20.60
CA GLU A 151 1.82 -8.58 -21.57
C GLU A 151 2.82 -8.99 -22.66
N ASP A 152 3.89 -9.69 -22.29
CA ASP A 152 4.94 -10.18 -23.22
C ASP A 152 4.52 -11.40 -24.05
N SER A 153 3.43 -12.08 -23.66
CA SER A 153 2.99 -13.32 -24.31
C SER A 153 2.05 -13.11 -25.50
N THR A 154 1.67 -11.86 -25.77
CA THR A 154 0.70 -11.46 -26.82
C THR A 154 1.31 -10.66 -27.97
N VAL A 155 2.64 -10.70 -28.13
CA VAL A 155 3.35 -10.13 -29.29
C VAL A 155 3.78 -11.24 -30.25
#